data_AF-A0A483A8F4-F1
#
_entry.id   AF-A0A483A8F4-F1
#
_cell.length_a   1.000
_cell.length_b   1.000
_cell.length_c   1.000
_cell.angle_alpha   90.00
_cell.angle_beta   90.00
_cell.angle_gamma   90.00
#
_symmetry.space_group_name_H-M   'P 1'
#
loop_
_entity.id
_entity.type
_entity.pdbx_description
1 polymer ?
#
loop_
_entity_poly.entity_id
_entity_poly.type
_entity_poly.pdbx_seq_one_letter_code
_entity_poly.pdbx_strand_id
1 'polypeptide(L)'
;MLAGCTFEEVEVEALGQRAQIDLYPQGENAKAIKINKDLFYIPIGRDNDNCMMYQAYSQTNPTMQAIIYQNGLGRFSMSKDKRSCL
;
A
#
# COMPACT_ATOMS: atom_id res chain seq x y z
N MET A 1 -28.01 -4.33 -41.79
CA MET A 1 -26.82 -3.53 -41.48
C MET A 1 -26.84 -3.28 -39.98
N LEU A 2 -25.90 -3.90 -39.25
CA LEU A 2 -25.81 -3.86 -37.79
C LEU A 2 -25.14 -2.54 -37.38
N ALA A 3 -25.83 -1.73 -36.58
CA ALA A 3 -25.23 -0.55 -35.94
C ALA A 3 -24.31 -1.02 -34.81
N GLY A 4 -23.00 -0.99 -35.06
CA GLY A 4 -21.98 -1.22 -34.05
C GLY A 4 -21.88 -0.01 -33.12
N CYS A 5 -21.97 -0.23 -31.82
CA CYS A 5 -21.61 0.78 -30.83
C CYS A 5 -20.08 0.89 -30.83
N THR A 6 -19.60 2.08 -31.19
CA THR A 6 -18.20 2.48 -31.15
C THR A 6 -17.76 2.64 -29.70
N PHE A 7 -16.61 2.08 -29.35
CA PHE A 7 -15.94 2.36 -28.08
C PHE A 7 -15.51 3.82 -28.09
N GLU A 8 -16.05 4.64 -27.19
CA GLU A 8 -15.47 5.96 -26.92
C GLU A 8 -14.13 5.75 -26.20
N GLU A 9 -13.05 6.17 -26.85
CA GLU A 9 -11.74 6.30 -26.26
C GLU A 9 -11.80 7.42 -25.23
N VAL A 10 -11.90 7.07 -23.95
CA VAL A 10 -11.62 8.03 -22.88
C VAL A 10 -10.10 8.21 -22.84
N GLU A 11 -9.62 9.33 -23.38
CA GLU A 11 -8.28 9.84 -23.15
C GLU A 11 -8.05 9.94 -21.63
N VAL A 12 -7.38 8.94 -21.07
CA VAL A 12 -6.77 9.07 -19.75
C VAL A 12 -5.48 9.81 -19.98
N GLU A 13 -5.57 11.15 -20.02
CA GLU A 13 -4.42 12.03 -20.03
C GLU A 13 -3.50 11.62 -18.88
N ALA A 14 -2.29 11.19 -19.26
CA ALA A 14 -1.18 10.89 -18.38
C ALA A 14 -0.70 12.16 -17.67
N LEU A 15 -1.45 12.62 -16.68
CA LEU A 15 -1.01 13.61 -15.71
C LEU A 15 -0.26 12.88 -14.61
N GLY A 16 1.04 13.11 -14.60
CA GLY A 16 2.04 12.47 -13.76
C GLY A 16 1.52 12.17 -12.35
N GLN A 17 1.59 10.88 -12.02
CA GLN A 17 1.42 10.32 -10.69
C GLN A 17 2.48 10.91 -9.74
N ARG A 18 2.33 12.18 -9.36
CA ARG A 18 2.51 12.57 -7.97
C ARG A 18 1.37 11.89 -7.25
N ALA A 19 1.56 10.62 -6.90
CA ALA A 19 0.83 10.04 -5.81
C ALA A 19 1.06 10.99 -4.63
N GLN A 20 0.09 11.87 -4.36
CA GLN A 20 -0.17 12.31 -3.02
C GLN A 20 -0.35 11.01 -2.25
N ILE A 21 0.75 10.55 -1.66
CA ILE A 21 0.68 9.75 -0.46
C ILE A 21 0.12 10.75 0.54
N ASP A 22 -1.20 10.91 0.54
CA ASP A 22 -1.92 11.39 1.70
C ASP A 22 -1.62 10.35 2.77
N LEU A 23 -0.47 10.53 3.42
CA LEU A 23 -0.09 9.89 4.66
C LEU A 23 -1.28 10.15 5.57
N TYR A 24 -2.10 9.10 5.73
CA TYR A 24 -3.25 9.09 6.62
C TYR A 24 -2.92 9.87 7.90
N PRO A 25 -3.80 10.76 8.39
CA PRO A 25 -3.52 11.53 9.57
C PRO A 25 -3.18 10.56 10.71
N GLN A 26 -2.02 10.84 11.27
CA GLN A 26 -1.25 9.95 12.11
C GLN A 26 -2.05 9.52 13.34
N GLY A 27 -2.15 8.21 13.55
CA GLY A 27 -1.99 7.72 14.92
C GLY A 27 -0.58 8.13 15.35
N GLU A 28 -0.47 8.91 16.42
CA GLU A 28 0.67 9.75 16.87
C GLU A 28 2.06 9.08 16.98
N ASN A 29 2.26 7.84 16.54
CA ASN A 29 3.53 7.11 16.61
C ASN A 29 3.83 6.21 15.39
N ALA A 30 3.07 6.31 14.30
CA ALA A 30 3.22 5.41 13.16
C ALA A 30 4.40 5.84 12.24
N LYS A 31 5.63 5.43 12.60
CA LYS A 31 6.85 5.71 11.82
C LYS A 31 7.04 4.68 10.71
N ALA A 32 7.51 5.13 9.55
CA ALA A 32 7.95 4.23 8.48
C ALA A 32 9.11 3.35 8.95
N ILE A 33 9.08 2.07 8.59
CA ILE A 33 10.08 1.07 8.98
C ILE A 33 10.99 0.81 7.79
N LYS A 34 12.28 1.08 7.95
CA LYS A 34 13.27 0.80 6.91
C LYS A 34 13.55 -0.70 6.85
N ILE A 35 13.35 -1.30 5.67
CA ILE A 35 13.57 -2.73 5.42
C ILE A 35 14.89 -2.95 4.68
N ASN A 36 15.20 -2.08 3.72
CA ASN A 36 16.45 -2.08 2.97
C ASN A 36 16.86 -0.63 2.64
N LYS A 37 17.94 -0.44 1.86
CA LYS A 37 18.49 0.87 1.48
C LYS A 37 17.43 1.83 0.93
N ASP A 38 16.55 1.33 0.07
CA ASP A 38 15.49 2.08 -0.60
C ASP A 38 14.12 1.36 -0.51
N LEU A 39 13.89 0.59 0.55
CA LEU A 39 12.60 -0.06 0.78
C LEU A 39 12.12 0.26 2.20
N PHE A 40 10.92 0.82 2.28
CA PHE A 40 10.27 1.21 3.51
C PHE A 40 8.89 0.59 3.59
N TYR A 41 8.50 0.18 4.78
CA TYR A 41 7.12 -0.18 5.11
C TYR A 41 6.47 1.00 5.81
N ILE A 42 5.48 1.59 5.15
CA ILE A 42 4.74 2.74 5.63
C ILE A 42 3.45 2.24 6.27
N PRO A 43 3.17 2.56 7.54
CA PRO A 43 1.92 2.17 8.16
C PRO A 43 0.75 2.87 7.46
N ILE A 44 -0.28 2.10 7.12
CA ILE A 44 -1.49 2.56 6.42
C ILE A 44 -2.75 2.39 7.28
N GLY A 45 -2.58 2.09 8.56
CA GLY A 45 -3.65 1.99 9.55
C GLY A 45 -3.77 0.60 10.15
N ARG A 46 -4.95 0.31 10.70
CA ARG A 46 -5.29 -0.99 11.27
C ARG A 46 -6.50 -1.57 10.57
N ASP A 47 -6.58 -2.89 10.51
CA ASP A 47 -7.76 -3.58 10.01
C ASP A 47 -8.82 -3.81 11.11
N ASN A 48 -9.90 -4.51 10.77
CA ASN A 48 -11.00 -4.84 11.69
C ASN A 48 -10.59 -5.75 12.86
N ASP A 49 -9.47 -6.48 12.74
CA ASP A 49 -8.90 -7.31 13.82
C ASP A 49 -7.82 -6.54 14.61
N ASN A 50 -7.74 -5.22 14.40
CA ASN A 50 -6.78 -4.33 15.02
C ASN A 50 -5.32 -4.63 14.62
N CYS A 51 -5.09 -5.35 13.51
CA CYS A 51 -3.75 -5.65 13.00
C CYS A 51 -3.14 -4.43 12.34
N MET A 52 -1.87 -4.10 12.63
CA MET A 52 -1.18 -3.02 11.96
C MET A 52 -0.88 -3.39 10.50
N MET A 53 -1.31 -2.55 9.58
CA MET A 53 -1.12 -2.72 8.14
C MET A 53 -0.05 -1.77 7.62
N TYR A 54 0.73 -2.26 6.67
CA TYR A 54 1.80 -1.52 6.01
C TYR A 54 1.71 -1.66 4.50
N GLN A 55 2.20 -0.65 3.80
CA GLN A 55 2.43 -0.66 2.36
C GLN A 55 3.93 -0.51 2.07
N ALA A 56 4.41 -1.24 1.07
CA ALA A 56 5.79 -1.11 0.59
C ALA A 56 5.96 0.14 -0.28
N TYR A 57 7.01 0.91 0.03
CA TYR A 57 7.43 2.09 -0.72
C TYR A 57 8.92 2.01 -1.06
N SER A 58 9.25 2.29 -2.32
CA SER A 58 10.62 2.46 -2.82
C SER A 58 10.62 3.62 -3.79
N GLN A 59 11.64 4.49 -3.71
CA GLN A 59 11.73 5.64 -4.61
C GLN A 59 12.26 5.22 -5.99
N THR A 60 13.09 4.17 -6.03
CA THR A 60 13.81 3.76 -7.24
C THR A 60 13.27 2.50 -7.90
N ASN A 61 12.48 1.69 -7.18
CA ASN A 61 11.94 0.43 -7.69
C ASN A 61 10.41 0.39 -7.58
N PRO A 62 9.72 -0.24 -8.54
CA PRO A 62 8.30 -0.52 -8.38
C PRO A 62 8.08 -1.48 -7.21
N THR A 63 7.10 -1.17 -6.36
CA THR A 63 6.67 -2.04 -5.27
C THR A 63 5.37 -2.75 -5.63
N MET A 64 5.25 -4.00 -5.20
CA MET A 64 3.98 -4.72 -5.30
C MET A 64 2.93 -4.04 -4.41
N GLN A 65 1.73 -3.86 -4.93
CA GLN A 65 0.59 -3.39 -4.15
C GLN A 65 0.04 -4.55 -3.29
N ALA A 66 0.64 -4.75 -2.12
CA ALA A 66 0.22 -5.73 -1.13
C ALA A 66 0.06 -5.08 0.24
N ILE A 67 -0.88 -5.60 1.03
CA ILE A 67 -1.02 -5.28 2.44
C ILE A 67 -0.06 -6.17 3.22
N ILE A 68 0.76 -5.56 4.06
CA ILE A 68 1.78 -6.23 4.85
C ILE A 68 1.40 -6.07 6.32
N TYR A 69 1.34 -7.17 7.04
CA TYR A 69 1.04 -7.20 8.47
C TYR A 69 2.33 -7.35 9.27
N GLN A 70 2.35 -6.78 10.48
CA GLN A 70 3.44 -6.94 11.42
C GLN A 70 2.95 -7.61 12.70
N ASN A 71 3.68 -8.63 13.16
CA ASN A 71 3.41 -9.27 14.44
C ASN A 71 4.13 -8.59 15.63
N GLY A 72 3.84 -9.05 16.84
CA GLY A 72 4.43 -8.57 18.09
C GLY A 72 5.93 -8.84 18.23
N LEU A 73 6.50 -9.70 17.37
CA LEU A 73 7.96 -9.89 17.25
C LEU A 73 8.59 -8.96 16.20
N GLY A 74 7.81 -8.09 15.58
CA GLY A 74 8.25 -7.17 14.54
C GLY A 74 8.48 -7.80 13.16
N ARG A 75 8.04 -9.05 12.95
CA ARG A 75 8.16 -9.76 11.67
C ARG A 75 6.99 -9.39 10.75
N PHE A 76 7.29 -9.35 9.45
CA PHE A 76 6.33 -8.95 8.43
C PHE A 76 5.86 -10.14 7.59
N SER A 77 4.59 -10.10 7.18
CA SER A 77 3.95 -11.12 6.35
C SER A 77 2.85 -10.50 5.48
N MET A 78 2.63 -11.04 4.29
CA MET A 78 1.45 -10.71 3.46
C MET A 78 0.23 -11.56 3.83
N SER A 79 0.42 -12.62 4.61
CA SER A 79 -0.68 -13.43 5.13
C SER A 79 -1.12 -12.89 6.48
N LYS A 80 -2.41 -12.63 6.60
CA LYS A 80 -3.06 -12.33 7.88
C LYS A 80 -3.34 -13.64 8.63
N ASP A 81 -2.29 -14.27 9.15
CA ASP A 81 -2.46 -15.32 10.15
C ASP A 81 -2.48 -14.69 11.56
N LYS A 82 -3.06 -15.39 12.55
CA LYS A 82 -3.11 -14.90 13.94
C LYS A 82 -1.71 -14.56 14.49
N ARG A 83 -0.66 -15.18 13.94
CA ARG A 83 0.73 -14.93 14.31
C ARG A 83 1.32 -13.67 13.69
N SER A 84 0.66 -13.08 12.69
CA SER A 84 1.06 -11.87 11.98
C SER A 84 0.42 -10.60 12.56
N CYS A 85 -0.47 -10.75 13.56
CA CYS A 85 -1.27 -9.68 14.16
C CYS A 85 -1.12 -9.55 15.69
N LEU A 86 -0.43 -10.50 16.33
CA LEU A 86 -0.20 -10.58 17.77
C LEU A 86 1.28 -10.42 18.10
#